data_AF-A0A952ZYF3-F1
#
_entry.id   AF-A0A952ZYF3-F1
#
_cell.length_a   1.000
_cell.length_b   1.000
_cell.length_c   1.000
_cell.angle_alpha   90.00
_cell.angle_beta   90.00
_cell.angle_gamma   90.00
#
_symmetry.space_group_name_H-M   'P 1'
#
loop_
_entity.id
_entity.type
_entity.pdbx_description
1 polymer ?
#
loop_
_entity_poly.entity_id
_entity_poly.type
_entity_poly.pdbx_seq_one_letter_code
_entity_poly.pdbx_strand_id
1 'polypeptide(L)'
;MAPPRRKNIFRLAPPPPMTIYVRRGFLRVLTEEFEALKVKRAALVEDKVEAHSQGDLRENFGFKAAKDAIRAVDRKMDDLDRFYRRNTFIEIDPAAWLTKPTDFVQLGHVIKIEKQDVGAKRKDSFKFLVATYGETATDSETNIECLPHASPLAAVLLGLKPNTPTQVQLPAGPSILTVISIRNATQPELDRLLAPVRAPEMESEE
;
A
#
# COMPACT_ATOMS: atom_id res chain seq x y z
N MET A 1 -20.64 14.57 42.58
CA MET A 1 -20.96 13.60 41.50
C MET A 1 -20.03 13.90 40.33
N ALA A 2 -18.95 13.12 40.16
CA ALA A 2 -17.94 13.37 39.13
C ALA A 2 -18.48 13.01 37.73
N PRO A 3 -18.12 13.73 36.66
CA PRO A 3 -18.63 13.45 35.33
C PRO A 3 -18.10 12.09 34.82
N PRO A 4 -18.90 11.31 34.09
CA PRO A 4 -18.47 10.00 33.59
C PRO A 4 -17.32 10.17 32.59
N ARG A 5 -16.18 9.53 32.88
CA ARG A 5 -15.05 9.36 31.94
C ARG A 5 -15.62 8.89 30.60
N ARG A 6 -15.38 9.66 29.53
CA ARG A 6 -15.74 9.28 28.15
C ARG A 6 -15.26 7.86 27.91
N LYS A 7 -16.22 6.95 27.70
CA LYS A 7 -15.98 5.54 27.39
C LYS A 7 -15.04 5.50 26.18
N ASN A 8 -13.99 4.69 26.27
CA ASN A 8 -13.19 4.27 25.12
C ASN A 8 -14.12 3.49 24.17
N ILE A 9 -14.88 4.22 23.36
CA ILE A 9 -15.72 3.65 22.31
C ILE A 9 -14.74 3.19 21.23
N PHE A 10 -14.50 1.88 21.18
CA PHE A 10 -13.88 1.14 20.08
C PHE A 10 -12.75 1.89 19.35
N ARG A 11 -11.60 2.12 20.01
CA ARG A 11 -10.37 2.18 19.21
C ARG A 11 -10.11 0.74 18.77
N LEU A 12 -10.33 0.43 17.48
CA LEU A 12 -9.75 -0.78 16.92
C LEU A 12 -8.28 -0.77 17.34
N ALA A 13 -7.81 -1.89 17.89
CA ALA A 13 -6.40 -2.02 18.21
C ALA A 13 -5.61 -1.69 16.94
N PRO A 14 -4.61 -0.80 17.01
CA PRO A 14 -3.80 -0.51 15.83
C PRO A 14 -3.27 -1.85 15.32
N PRO A 15 -3.46 -2.18 14.02
CA PRO A 15 -3.05 -3.48 13.51
C PRO A 15 -1.55 -3.72 13.82
N PRO A 16 -1.10 -4.98 13.93
CA PRO A 16 0.25 -5.28 14.36
C PRO A 16 1.30 -4.55 13.50
N PRO A 17 2.48 -4.22 14.05
CA PRO A 17 3.57 -3.66 13.27
C PRO A 17 3.90 -4.63 12.14
N MET A 18 3.81 -4.15 10.91
CA MET A 18 4.10 -4.94 9.72
C MET A 18 5.48 -4.58 9.19
N THR A 19 6.25 -5.60 8.85
CA THR A 19 7.45 -5.43 8.04
C THR A 19 7.01 -5.14 6.61
N ILE A 20 7.34 -3.95 6.12
CA ILE A 20 7.00 -3.51 4.77
C ILE A 20 8.26 -3.57 3.92
N TYR A 21 8.24 -4.44 2.92
CA TYR A 21 9.25 -4.47 1.88
C TYR A 21 8.98 -3.39 0.85
N VAL A 22 9.97 -2.53 0.63
CA VAL A 22 9.88 -1.37 -0.27
C VAL A 22 11.07 -1.36 -1.21
N ARG A 23 10.92 -0.72 -2.37
CA ARG A 23 12.05 -0.51 -3.26
C ARG A 23 13.01 0.52 -2.70
N ARG A 24 14.27 0.38 -3.07
CA ARG A 24 15.32 1.34 -2.75
C ARG A 24 14.90 2.76 -3.17
N GLY A 25 15.01 3.71 -2.25
CA GLY A 25 14.62 5.11 -2.51
C GLY A 25 13.17 5.45 -2.14
N PHE A 26 12.35 4.47 -1.74
CA PHE A 26 11.00 4.74 -1.22
C PHE A 26 11.01 5.65 0.01
N LEU A 27 11.97 5.45 0.93
CA LEU A 27 12.12 6.32 2.09
C LEU A 27 12.48 7.76 1.73
N ARG A 28 13.26 7.93 0.65
CA ARG A 28 13.59 9.26 0.12
C ARG A 28 12.35 9.96 -0.41
N VAL A 29 11.54 9.28 -1.23
CA VAL A 29 10.29 9.82 -1.76
C VAL A 29 9.30 10.16 -0.64
N LEU A 30 9.21 9.32 0.40
CA LEU A 30 8.42 9.60 1.61
C LEU A 30 8.88 10.88 2.32
N THR A 31 10.20 11.08 2.42
CA THR A 31 10.78 12.28 3.06
C THR A 31 10.52 13.53 2.23
N GLU A 32 10.72 13.46 0.91
CA GLU A 32 10.45 14.55 -0.03
C GLU A 32 8.96 14.95 -0.01
N GLU A 33 8.04 13.99 0.03
CA GLU A 33 6.60 14.28 0.16
C GLU A 33 6.28 14.96 1.51
N PHE A 34 6.90 14.50 2.60
CA PHE A 34 6.70 15.11 3.92
C PHE A 34 7.23 16.55 3.96
N GLU A 35 8.37 16.83 3.31
CA GLU A 35 8.89 18.19 3.15
C GLU A 35 7.98 19.05 2.27
N ALA A 36 7.47 18.51 1.16
CA ALA A 36 6.51 19.21 0.32
C ALA A 36 5.22 19.55 1.07
N LEU A 37 4.72 18.67 1.94
CA LEU A 37 3.57 18.94 2.81
C LEU A 37 3.86 20.05 3.83
N LYS A 38 5.07 20.12 4.41
CA LYS A 38 5.47 21.23 5.29
C LYS A 38 5.46 22.57 4.56
N VAL A 39 5.99 22.61 3.34
CA VAL A 39 6.00 23.84 2.51
C VAL A 39 4.56 24.26 2.17
N LYS A 40 3.72 23.31 1.73
CA LYS A 40 2.29 23.56 1.47
C LYS A 40 1.57 24.10 2.71
N ARG A 41 1.85 23.53 3.88
CA ARG A 41 1.28 24.00 5.14
C ARG A 41 1.68 25.45 5.45
N ALA A 42 2.94 25.82 5.24
CA ALA A 42 3.42 27.18 5.45
C ALA A 42 2.72 28.18 4.51
N ALA A 43 2.62 27.85 3.22
CA ALA A 43 1.90 28.67 2.23
C ALA A 43 0.43 28.86 2.62
N LEU A 44 -0.28 27.79 3.02
CA LEU A 44 -1.68 27.88 3.44
C LEU A 44 -1.87 28.72 4.71
N VAL A 45 -0.85 28.79 5.59
CA VAL A 45 -0.88 29.66 6.78
C VAL A 45 -0.73 31.12 6.38
N GLU A 46 0.13 31.43 5.40
CA GLU A 46 0.24 32.78 4.83
C GLU A 46 -1.08 33.20 4.17
N ASP A 47 -1.68 32.34 3.34
CA ASP A 47 -2.99 32.57 2.70
C ASP A 47 -4.08 32.86 3.75
N LYS A 48 -4.05 32.12 4.87
CA LYS A 48 -4.98 32.35 5.98
C LYS A 48 -4.78 33.71 6.64
N VAL A 49 -3.53 34.15 6.83
CA VAL A 49 -3.21 35.46 7.41
C VAL A 49 -3.63 36.58 6.46
N GLU A 50 -3.41 36.41 5.16
CA GLU A 50 -3.86 37.36 4.14
C GLU A 50 -5.39 37.44 4.08
N ALA A 51 -6.08 36.31 4.05
CA ALA A 51 -7.55 36.26 4.08
C ALA A 51 -8.13 36.90 5.36
N HIS A 52 -7.43 36.77 6.49
CA HIS A 52 -7.80 37.43 7.74
C HIS A 52 -7.67 38.96 7.67
N SER A 53 -6.79 39.48 6.81
CA SER A 53 -6.58 40.93 6.65
C SER A 53 -7.65 41.62 5.78
N GLN A 54 -8.39 40.86 4.96
CA GLN A 54 -9.36 41.40 3.98
C GLN A 54 -10.78 41.67 4.55
N GLY A 55 -10.94 41.74 5.88
CA GLY A 55 -12.20 42.17 6.50
C GLY A 55 -13.13 41.03 6.95
N ASP A 56 -14.44 41.32 7.01
CA ASP A 56 -15.41 40.64 7.90
C ASP A 56 -15.40 39.10 7.82
N LEU A 57 -15.03 38.48 8.95
CA LEU A 57 -14.69 37.05 9.07
C LEU A 57 -15.90 36.12 8.88
N ARG A 58 -17.13 36.65 8.88
CA ARG A 58 -18.38 35.86 8.83
C ARG A 58 -18.76 35.37 7.44
N GLU A 59 -18.35 36.05 6.37
CA GLU A 59 -18.66 35.67 4.98
C GLU A 59 -17.43 35.25 4.16
N ASN A 60 -16.26 35.25 4.77
CA ASN A 60 -15.03 34.97 4.04
C ASN A 60 -14.86 33.47 3.76
N PHE A 61 -15.37 33.04 2.59
CA PHE A 61 -15.19 31.69 2.06
C PHE A 61 -13.70 31.30 1.98
N GLY A 62 -12.82 32.25 1.69
CA GLY A 62 -11.36 32.04 1.63
C GLY A 62 -10.76 31.64 2.97
N PHE A 63 -11.18 32.27 4.07
CA PHE A 63 -10.71 31.90 5.41
C PHE A 63 -11.13 30.48 5.82
N LYS A 64 -12.38 30.11 5.52
CA LYS A 64 -12.89 28.76 5.80
C LYS A 64 -12.18 27.70 4.95
N ALA A 65 -12.00 27.98 3.66
CA ALA A 65 -11.27 27.10 2.74
C ALA A 65 -9.80 26.92 3.17
N ALA A 66 -9.09 27.99 3.52
CA ALA A 66 -7.71 27.90 4.01
C ALA A 66 -7.61 27.09 5.31
N LYS A 67 -8.54 27.29 6.25
CA LYS A 67 -8.58 26.52 7.51
C LYS A 67 -8.81 25.03 7.27
N ASP A 68 -9.71 24.68 6.36
CA ASP A 68 -10.00 23.28 6.04
C ASP A 68 -8.86 22.65 5.21
N ALA A 69 -8.21 23.40 4.33
CA ALA A 69 -6.99 22.98 3.63
C ALA A 69 -5.82 22.70 4.59
N ILE A 70 -5.58 23.58 5.58
CA ILE A 70 -4.55 23.34 6.62
C ILE A 70 -4.87 22.06 7.39
N ARG A 71 -6.13 21.85 7.77
CA ARG A 71 -6.54 20.62 8.47
C ARG A 71 -6.34 19.37 7.62
N ALA A 72 -6.63 19.45 6.32
CA ALA A 72 -6.41 18.34 5.39
C ALA A 72 -4.91 18.01 5.28
N VAL A 73 -4.04 19.02 5.19
CA VAL A 73 -2.59 18.83 5.18
C VAL A 73 -2.07 18.28 6.50
N ASP A 74 -2.53 18.82 7.65
CA ASP A 74 -2.16 18.32 8.98
C ASP A 74 -2.55 16.84 9.16
N ARG A 75 -3.75 16.45 8.72
CA ARG A 75 -4.18 15.03 8.74
C ARG A 75 -3.26 14.15 7.89
N LYS A 76 -2.95 14.58 6.66
CA LYS A 76 -2.03 13.84 5.77
C LYS A 76 -0.65 13.68 6.39
N MET A 77 -0.13 14.72 7.05
CA MET A 77 1.16 14.66 7.75
C MET A 77 1.12 13.70 8.94
N ASP A 78 0.07 13.76 9.77
CA ASP A 78 -0.12 12.86 10.92
C ASP A 78 -0.26 11.40 10.48
N ASP A 79 -0.98 11.14 9.39
CA ASP A 79 -1.15 9.79 8.87
C ASP A 79 0.15 9.25 8.26
N LEU A 80 0.95 10.09 7.60
CA LEU A 80 2.27 9.73 7.10
C LEU A 80 3.27 9.43 8.23
N ASP A 81 3.29 10.27 9.29
CA ASP A 81 4.14 10.04 10.47
C ASP A 81 3.69 8.77 11.23
N ARG A 82 2.38 8.54 11.36
CA ARG A 82 1.85 7.31 11.94
C ARG A 82 2.23 6.08 11.11
N PHE A 83 2.12 6.17 9.80
CA PHE A 83 2.52 5.11 8.88
C PHE A 83 4.02 4.81 9.01
N TYR A 84 4.86 5.85 9.06
CA TYR A 84 6.30 5.69 9.21
C TYR A 84 6.69 5.04 10.54
N ARG A 85 6.13 5.52 11.66
CA ARG A 85 6.47 5.00 13.00
C ARG A 85 5.99 3.58 13.26
N ARG A 86 4.90 3.17 12.61
CA ARG A 86 4.27 1.87 12.87
C ARG A 86 4.88 0.73 12.07
N ASN A 87 5.51 1.06 10.94
CA ASN A 87 6.02 0.06 10.00
C ASN A 87 7.54 0.00 10.05
N THR A 88 8.08 -1.20 9.90
CA THR A 88 9.52 -1.38 9.70
C THR A 88 9.76 -1.53 8.20
N PHE A 89 10.53 -0.62 7.61
CA PHE A 89 10.82 -0.63 6.19
C PHE A 89 12.09 -1.43 5.91
N ILE A 90 12.00 -2.39 5.00
CA ILE A 90 13.17 -3.11 4.47
C ILE A 90 13.29 -2.76 3.00
N GLU A 91 14.37 -2.06 2.64
CA GLU A 91 14.66 -1.75 1.25
C GLU A 91 15.20 -2.99 0.54
N ILE A 92 14.57 -3.32 -0.59
CA ILE A 92 14.99 -4.41 -1.47
C ILE A 92 15.30 -3.82 -2.85
N ASP A 93 16.39 -4.30 -3.43
CA ASP A 93 16.71 -4.03 -4.83
C ASP A 93 16.03 -5.09 -5.71
N PRO A 94 15.18 -4.70 -6.69
CA PRO A 94 14.60 -5.62 -7.65
C PRO A 94 15.64 -6.46 -8.41
N ALA A 95 16.86 -5.94 -8.58
CA ALA A 95 17.94 -6.70 -9.21
C ALA A 95 18.33 -7.95 -8.40
N ALA A 96 18.14 -7.95 -7.08
CA ALA A 96 18.40 -9.11 -6.24
C ALA A 96 17.43 -10.28 -6.53
N TRP A 97 16.26 -10.01 -7.11
CA TRP A 97 15.27 -11.04 -7.45
C TRP A 97 15.69 -11.94 -8.62
N LEU A 98 16.71 -11.54 -9.38
CA LEU A 98 17.18 -12.25 -10.57
C LEU A 98 18.07 -13.46 -10.26
N THR A 99 18.59 -13.60 -9.03
CA THR A 99 19.82 -14.37 -8.81
C THR A 99 19.67 -15.78 -8.24
N LYS A 100 18.51 -16.19 -7.72
CA LYS A 100 18.36 -17.57 -7.20
C LYS A 100 16.98 -18.16 -7.48
N PRO A 101 16.90 -19.34 -8.11
CA PRO A 101 15.68 -20.13 -8.11
C PRO A 101 15.45 -20.69 -6.70
N THR A 102 14.27 -20.46 -6.14
CA THR A 102 13.85 -21.05 -4.86
C THR A 102 12.65 -21.96 -5.06
N ASP A 103 12.59 -23.05 -4.28
CA ASP A 103 11.48 -24.01 -4.30
C ASP A 103 10.23 -23.51 -3.56
N PHE A 104 10.24 -22.25 -3.11
CA PHE A 104 9.16 -21.62 -2.38
C PHE A 104 8.97 -20.18 -2.84
N VAL A 105 7.75 -19.68 -2.69
CA VAL A 105 7.37 -18.33 -3.13
C VAL A 105 8.03 -17.29 -2.23
N GLN A 106 8.81 -16.39 -2.85
CA GLN A 106 9.42 -15.23 -2.21
C GLN A 106 9.05 -13.94 -2.95
N LEU A 107 9.40 -12.80 -2.37
CA LEU A 107 9.33 -11.49 -3.04
C LEU A 107 10.13 -11.52 -4.37
N GLY A 108 9.61 -10.84 -5.39
CA GLY A 108 10.20 -10.74 -6.71
C GLY A 108 9.99 -11.92 -7.65
N HIS A 109 9.27 -12.95 -7.20
CA HIS A 109 9.01 -14.13 -8.01
C HIS A 109 7.70 -13.99 -8.77
N VAL A 110 7.71 -14.44 -10.02
CA VAL A 110 6.50 -14.61 -10.82
C VAL A 110 5.95 -16.01 -10.56
N ILE A 111 4.73 -16.05 -10.05
CA ILE A 111 4.01 -17.26 -9.72
C ILE A 111 2.81 -17.44 -10.65
N LYS A 112 2.57 -18.68 -11.06
CA LYS A 112 1.32 -19.07 -11.73
C LYS A 112 0.47 -19.80 -10.71
N ILE A 113 -0.73 -19.29 -10.46
CA ILE A 113 -1.68 -19.91 -9.53
C ILE A 113 -2.89 -20.44 -10.28
N GLU A 114 -3.40 -21.58 -9.83
CA GLU A 114 -4.71 -22.11 -10.21
C GLU A 114 -5.66 -21.88 -9.04
N LYS A 115 -6.76 -21.19 -9.31
CA LYS A 115 -7.89 -21.04 -8.38
C LYS A 115 -8.96 -22.04 -8.75
N GLN A 116 -9.42 -22.78 -7.74
CA GLN A 116 -10.56 -23.68 -7.84
C GLN A 116 -11.57 -23.35 -6.74
N ASP A 117 -12.79 -22.96 -7.11
CA ASP A 117 -13.85 -22.67 -6.14
C ASP A 117 -14.48 -23.96 -5.59
N VAL A 118 -14.74 -23.99 -4.28
CA VAL A 118 -15.32 -25.16 -3.61
C VAL A 118 -16.78 -25.31 -4.06
N GLY A 119 -17.01 -26.20 -5.03
CA GLY A 119 -18.34 -26.47 -5.62
C GLY A 119 -18.42 -26.21 -7.13
N ALA A 120 -17.44 -25.53 -7.73
CA ALA A 120 -17.35 -25.34 -9.16
C ALA A 120 -16.28 -26.25 -9.78
N LYS A 121 -16.52 -26.78 -10.99
CA LYS A 121 -15.50 -27.49 -11.78
C LYS A 121 -14.59 -26.55 -12.57
N ARG A 122 -14.80 -25.24 -12.48
CA ARG A 122 -14.02 -24.24 -13.20
C ARG A 122 -12.69 -24.02 -12.49
N LYS A 123 -11.61 -24.06 -13.26
CA LYS A 123 -10.26 -23.71 -12.83
C LYS A 123 -9.85 -22.46 -13.57
N ASP A 124 -9.56 -21.40 -12.83
CA ASP A 124 -9.06 -20.15 -13.40
C ASP A 124 -7.57 -20.02 -13.06
N SER A 125 -6.75 -19.77 -14.08
CA SER A 125 -5.30 -19.62 -13.92
C SER A 125 -4.88 -18.17 -13.99
N PHE A 126 -4.13 -17.70 -13.01
CA PHE A 126 -3.64 -16.33 -12.92
C PHE A 126 -2.12 -16.31 -12.78
N LYS A 127 -1.48 -15.23 -13.22
CA LYS A 127 -0.05 -15.01 -13.05
C LYS A 127 0.17 -13.75 -12.23
N PHE A 128 0.95 -13.87 -11.16
CA PHE A 128 1.25 -12.76 -10.27
C PHE A 128 2.75 -12.57 -10.14
N LEU A 129 3.20 -11.33 -10.08
CA LEU A 129 4.52 -10.96 -9.58
C LEU A 129 4.36 -10.56 -8.12
N VAL A 130 5.01 -11.28 -7.21
CA VAL A 130 5.00 -10.89 -5.78
C VAL A 130 5.88 -9.65 -5.61
N ALA A 131 5.25 -8.48 -5.51
CA ALA A 131 5.91 -7.19 -5.60
C ALA A 131 6.06 -6.50 -4.23
N THR A 132 6.79 -5.38 -4.23
CA THR A 132 6.92 -4.54 -3.03
C THR A 132 5.65 -3.75 -2.76
N TYR A 133 5.60 -3.09 -1.61
CA TYR A 133 4.48 -2.24 -1.24
C TYR A 133 4.21 -1.13 -2.27
N GLY A 134 2.94 -0.97 -2.64
CA GLY A 134 2.49 0.09 -3.55
C GLY A 134 2.54 -0.27 -5.04
N GLU A 135 3.02 -1.46 -5.41
CA GLU A 135 3.11 -1.88 -6.81
C GLU A 135 1.88 -2.69 -7.20
N THR A 136 0.96 -2.08 -7.95
CA THR A 136 -0.29 -2.68 -8.42
C THR A 136 -0.43 -2.64 -9.94
N ALA A 137 0.69 -2.64 -10.66
CA ALA A 137 0.68 -2.60 -12.13
C ALA A 137 0.33 -3.97 -12.73
N THR A 138 -0.28 -3.94 -13.91
CA THR A 138 -0.57 -5.14 -14.70
C THR A 138 0.11 -5.01 -16.06
N ASP A 139 0.87 -6.04 -16.46
CA ASP A 139 1.45 -6.12 -17.79
C ASP A 139 0.44 -6.76 -18.75
N SER A 140 0.01 -6.00 -19.76
CA SER A 140 -0.94 -6.43 -20.78
C SER A 140 -0.35 -7.46 -21.75
N GLU A 141 0.98 -7.50 -21.93
CA GLU A 141 1.63 -8.41 -22.86
C GLU A 141 1.78 -9.82 -22.25
N THR A 142 2.18 -9.91 -20.99
CA THR A 142 2.40 -11.18 -20.30
C THR A 142 1.22 -11.64 -19.43
N ASN A 143 0.24 -10.77 -19.22
CA ASN A 143 -0.89 -10.92 -18.26
C ASN A 143 -0.40 -11.22 -16.84
N ILE A 144 0.66 -10.52 -16.41
CA ILE A 144 1.20 -10.63 -15.05
C ILE A 144 0.71 -9.43 -14.25
N GLU A 145 0.09 -9.71 -13.11
CA GLU A 145 -0.37 -8.68 -12.17
C GLU A 145 0.63 -8.54 -11.02
N CYS A 146 0.99 -7.32 -10.64
CA CYS A 146 1.75 -7.06 -9.44
C CYS A 146 0.86 -7.26 -8.22
N LEU A 147 1.31 -8.14 -7.33
CA LEU A 147 0.65 -8.45 -6.10
C LEU A 147 1.53 -7.97 -4.94
N PRO A 148 1.21 -6.83 -4.30
CA PRO A 148 1.94 -6.34 -3.13
C PRO A 148 1.94 -7.38 -2.02
N HIS A 149 3.07 -7.52 -1.32
CA HIS A 149 3.19 -8.45 -0.19
C HIS A 149 2.20 -8.19 0.95
N ALA A 150 1.68 -6.97 1.07
CA ALA A 150 0.67 -6.58 2.05
C ALA A 150 -0.75 -7.07 1.68
N SER A 151 -0.96 -7.57 0.46
CA SER A 151 -2.24 -8.12 0.03
C SER A 151 -2.55 -9.43 0.78
N PRO A 152 -3.81 -9.67 1.20
CA PRO A 152 -4.22 -10.92 1.83
C PRO A 152 -3.87 -12.15 0.99
N LEU A 153 -3.96 -12.03 -0.34
CA LEU A 153 -3.61 -13.10 -1.26
C LEU A 153 -2.10 -13.38 -1.25
N ALA A 154 -1.26 -12.33 -1.24
CA ALA A 154 0.19 -12.49 -1.17
C ALA A 154 0.63 -13.12 0.15
N ALA A 155 0.01 -12.72 1.27
CA ALA A 155 0.32 -13.25 2.59
C ALA A 155 0.12 -14.77 2.68
N VAL A 156 -0.88 -15.31 2.00
CA VAL A 156 -1.10 -16.77 1.92
C VAL A 156 -0.12 -17.44 0.96
N LEU A 157 0.19 -16.79 -0.17
CA LEU A 157 1.04 -17.37 -1.21
C LEU A 157 2.53 -17.39 -0.81
N LEU A 158 2.98 -16.41 -0.02
CA LEU A 158 4.36 -16.32 0.47
C LEU A 158 4.74 -17.56 1.29
N GLY A 159 5.86 -18.18 0.93
CA GLY A 159 6.37 -19.39 1.58
C GLY A 159 5.72 -20.70 1.14
N LEU A 160 4.70 -20.68 0.27
CA LEU A 160 4.15 -21.91 -0.31
C LEU A 160 5.12 -22.55 -1.30
N LYS A 161 5.04 -23.87 -1.38
CA LYS A 161 5.76 -24.69 -2.36
C LYS A 161 4.87 -24.95 -3.59
N PRO A 162 5.47 -25.18 -4.78
CA PRO A 162 4.70 -25.56 -5.95
C PRO A 162 3.92 -26.86 -5.69
N ASN A 163 2.77 -27.00 -6.34
CA ASN A 163 1.81 -28.09 -6.25
C ASN A 163 1.22 -28.32 -4.84
N THR A 164 1.25 -27.31 -3.96
CA THR A 164 0.62 -27.40 -2.64
C THR A 164 -0.77 -26.75 -2.66
N PRO A 165 -1.87 -27.51 -2.56
CA PRO A 165 -3.22 -26.95 -2.50
C PRO A 165 -3.46 -26.32 -1.13
N THR A 166 -3.82 -25.04 -1.12
CA THR A 166 -4.09 -24.27 0.11
C THR A 166 -5.50 -23.73 0.06
N GLN A 167 -6.30 -24.04 1.08
CA GLN A 167 -7.66 -23.52 1.20
C GLN A 167 -7.61 -22.10 1.77
N VAL A 168 -8.22 -21.15 1.06
CA VAL A 168 -8.33 -19.76 1.46
C VAL A 168 -9.78 -19.32 1.50
N GLN A 169 -10.08 -18.44 2.44
CA GLN A 169 -11.37 -17.78 2.49
C GLN A 169 -11.27 -16.46 1.71
N LEU A 170 -11.80 -16.43 0.49
CA LEU A 170 -11.92 -15.21 -0.29
C LEU A 170 -13.26 -14.53 0.00
N PRO A 171 -13.41 -13.22 -0.29
CA PRO A 171 -14.70 -12.53 -0.17
C PRO A 171 -15.82 -13.20 -0.97
N ALA A 172 -15.48 -13.84 -2.10
CA ALA A 172 -16.40 -14.57 -2.95
C ALA A 172 -16.75 -15.99 -2.45
N GLY A 173 -16.15 -16.43 -1.33
CA GLY A 173 -16.34 -17.76 -0.75
C GLY A 173 -15.03 -18.55 -0.55
N PRO A 174 -15.12 -19.77 -0.01
CA PRO A 174 -13.97 -20.65 0.14
C PRO A 174 -13.46 -21.11 -1.23
N SER A 175 -12.16 -20.94 -1.47
CA SER A 175 -11.49 -21.36 -2.69
C SER A 175 -10.19 -22.09 -2.36
N ILE A 176 -9.79 -23.01 -3.24
CA ILE A 176 -8.50 -23.72 -3.16
C ILE A 176 -7.56 -23.03 -4.16
N LEU A 177 -6.41 -22.58 -3.67
CA LEU A 177 -5.33 -22.04 -4.48
C LEU A 177 -4.19 -23.05 -4.56
N THR A 178 -3.69 -23.30 -5.76
CA THR A 178 -2.52 -24.15 -5.99
C THR A 178 -1.49 -23.38 -6.80
N VAL A 179 -0.26 -23.29 -6.28
CA VAL A 179 0.87 -22.71 -7.02
C VAL A 179 1.36 -23.74 -8.03
N ILE A 180 1.25 -23.48 -9.33
CA ILE A 180 1.67 -24.42 -10.38
C ILE A 180 3.18 -24.31 -10.63
N SER A 181 3.66 -23.08 -10.79
CA SER A 181 5.04 -22.81 -11.15
C SER A 181 5.53 -21.52 -10.51
N ILE A 182 6.80 -21.53 -10.14
CA ILE A 182 7.53 -20.38 -9.63
C ILE A 182 8.66 -20.11 -10.63
N ARG A 183 8.81 -18.87 -11.07
CA ARG A 183 9.93 -18.43 -11.90
C ARG A 183 10.41 -17.06 -11.44
N ASN A 184 11.68 -16.76 -11.65
CA ASN A 184 12.21 -15.42 -11.42
C ASN A 184 11.64 -14.45 -12.48
N ALA A 185 11.38 -13.20 -12.07
CA ALA A 185 11.02 -12.15 -13.00
C ALA A 185 12.20 -11.85 -13.94
N THR A 186 11.93 -11.53 -15.20
CA THR A 186 12.98 -11.07 -16.12
C THR A 186 13.11 -9.55 -16.05
N GLN A 187 14.31 -9.03 -16.35
CA GLN A 187 14.58 -7.60 -16.37
C GLN A 187 13.58 -6.77 -17.22
N PRO A 188 13.20 -7.18 -18.45
CA PRO A 188 12.20 -6.44 -19.22
C PRO A 188 10.78 -6.51 -18.63
N GLU A 189 10.42 -7.60 -17.95
CA GLU A 189 9.14 -7.70 -17.23
C GLU A 189 9.15 -6.73 -16.04
N LEU A 190 10.26 -6.67 -15.29
CA LEU A 190 10.43 -5.73 -14.19
C LEU A 190 10.35 -4.27 -14.69
N ASP A 191 11.01 -3.92 -15.78
CA ASP A 191 10.98 -2.54 -16.29
C ASP A 191 9.57 -2.07 -16.69
N ARG A 192 8.69 -2.99 -17.11
CA ARG A 192 7.30 -2.69 -17.47
C ARG A 192 6.35 -2.67 -16.29
N LEU A 193 6.58 -3.56 -15.32
CA LEU A 193 5.71 -3.75 -14.16
C LEU A 193 6.06 -2.79 -13.01
N LEU A 194 7.33 -2.42 -12.87
CA LEU A 194 7.81 -1.59 -11.78
C LEU A 194 7.67 -0.11 -12.14
N ALA A 195 6.54 0.48 -11.76
CA ALA A 195 6.31 1.92 -11.84
C ALA A 195 7.37 2.73 -11.07
N PRO A 196 7.57 4.03 -11.38
CA PRO A 196 8.42 4.89 -10.57
C PRO A 196 7.91 4.91 -9.12
N VAL A 197 8.85 4.85 -8.18
CA VAL A 197 8.55 4.82 -6.75
C VAL A 197 7.80 6.09 -6.37
N ARG A 198 6.56 5.95 -5.90
CA ARG A 198 5.69 7.06 -5.49
C ARG A 198 5.32 6.93 -4.01
N ALA A 199 5.08 8.08 -3.37
CA ALA A 199 4.54 8.10 -2.01
C ALA A 199 3.17 7.39 -1.98
N PRO A 200 2.82 6.71 -0.87
CA PRO A 200 1.51 6.09 -0.74
C PRO A 200 0.41 7.15 -0.87
N GLU A 201 -0.55 6.89 -1.75
CA GLU A 201 -1.79 7.67 -1.78
C GLU A 201 -2.58 7.31 -0.53
N MET A 202 -2.40 8.10 0.53
CA MET A 202 -3.23 8.01 1.72
C MET A 202 -4.60 8.54 1.33
N GLU A 203 -5.55 7.65 1.04
CA GLU A 203 -6.95 7.99 0.93
C GLU A 203 -7.34 8.68 2.25
N SER A 204 -7.61 9.98 2.17
CA SER A 204 -8.31 10.66 3.24
C SER A 204 -9.71 10.04 3.28
N GLU A 205 -9.95 9.16 4.25
CA GLU A 205 -11.31 8.77 4.59
C GLU A 205 -12.10 10.06 4.85
N GLU A 206 -12.98 10.43 3.92
CA GLU A 206 -13.96 11.52 4.06
C GLU A 206 -15.09 11.11 5.00
#